data_AF-A0A246NJS8-F1
#
_entry.id   AF-A0A246NJS8-F1
#
_cell.length_a   1.000
_cell.length_b   1.000
_cell.length_c   1.000
_cell.angle_alpha   90.00
_cell.angle_beta   90.00
_cell.angle_gamma   90.00
#
_symmetry.space_group_name_H-M   'P 1'
#
loop_
_entity.id
_entity.type
_entity.pdbx_description
1 polymer ?
#
loop_
_entity_poly.entity_id
_entity_poly.type
_entity_poly.pdbx_seq_one_letter_code
_entity_poly.pdbx_strand_id
1 'polypeptide(L)' 'MRAAEFNQRYQVGQTFILQPHPMLRGGRVVRTVDKARDLKNVTVVEINQEPYFANIKSLNACR' A
#
# COMPACT_ATOMS: atom_id res chain seq x y z
N MET A 1 7.14 -1.18 -9.05
CA MET A 1 6.50 0.13 -9.28
C MET A 1 7.07 1.17 -8.33
N ARG A 2 7.09 2.43 -8.74
CA ARG A 2 7.42 3.62 -7.91
C ARG A 2 6.14 4.40 -7.58
N ALA A 3 6.24 5.47 -6.77
CA ALA A 3 5.10 6.27 -6.33
C ALA A 3 4.26 6.80 -7.50
N ALA A 4 4.90 7.33 -8.55
CA ALA A 4 4.18 7.89 -9.70
C ALA A 4 3.28 6.85 -10.39
N GLU A 5 3.81 5.66 -10.66
CA GLU A 5 3.07 4.55 -11.27
C GLU A 5 1.96 4.03 -10.33
N PHE A 6 2.24 3.93 -9.03
CA PHE A 6 1.23 3.54 -8.03
C PHE A 6 0.07 4.53 -8.00
N ASN A 7 0.37 5.83 -7.94
CA ASN A 7 -0.63 6.90 -7.86
C ASN A 7 -1.43 7.06 -9.16
N GLN A 8 -0.86 6.69 -10.31
CA GLN A 8 -1.59 6.64 -11.58
C GLN A 8 -2.57 5.46 -11.61
N ARG A 9 -2.19 4.33 -11.01
CA ARG A 9 -2.97 3.09 -11.04
C ARG A 9 -4.06 3.03 -9.96
N TYR A 10 -3.82 3.65 -8.80
CA TYR A 10 -4.69 3.54 -7.64
C TYR A 10 -5.00 4.93 -7.08
N GLN A 11 -6.30 5.17 -6.86
CA GLN A 11 -6.77 6.42 -6.28
C GLN A 11 -6.58 6.43 -4.75
N VAL A 12 -6.55 7.62 -4.17
CA VAL A 12 -6.63 7.77 -2.71
C VAL A 12 -7.98 7.20 -2.23
N GLY A 13 -7.98 6.44 -1.14
CA GLY A 13 -9.14 5.73 -0.62
C GLY A 13 -9.32 4.32 -1.17
N GLN A 14 -8.44 3.87 -2.08
CA GLN A 14 -8.42 2.51 -2.61
C GLN A 14 -8.10 1.49 -1.53
N THR A 15 -8.77 0.35 -1.59
CA THR A 15 -8.62 -0.74 -0.62
C THR A 15 -7.57 -1.76 -1.07
N PHE A 16 -6.74 -2.20 -0.12
CA PHE A 16 -5.69 -3.20 -0.31
C PHE A 16 -5.69 -4.22 0.83
N ILE A 17 -5.12 -5.38 0.56
CA ILE A 17 -4.72 -6.35 1.57
C ILE A 17 -3.27 -6.03 1.95
N LEU A 18 -3.08 -5.55 3.17
CA LEU A 18 -1.76 -5.43 3.78
C LEU A 18 -1.28 -6.82 4.19
N GLN A 19 -0.30 -7.31 3.44
CA GLN A 19 0.29 -8.62 3.62
C GLN A 19 1.80 -8.46 3.80
N PRO A 20 2.31 -8.52 5.04
CA PRO A 20 3.75 -8.34 5.29
C PRO A 20 4.60 -9.45 4.69
N HIS A 21 4.02 -10.64 4.47
CA HIS A 21 4.73 -11.76 3.85
C HIS A 21 3.90 -12.42 2.72
N PRO A 22 4.41 -12.51 1.48
CA PRO A 22 3.65 -12.97 0.31
C PRO A 22 3.05 -14.38 0.43
N MET A 23 3.66 -15.25 1.24
CA MET A 23 3.22 -16.65 1.40
C MET A 23 2.17 -16.85 2.51
N LEU A 24 1.95 -15.86 3.38
CA LEU A 24 1.00 -16.00 4.49
C LEU A 24 -0.41 -15.59 4.07
N ARG A 25 -1.37 -16.51 4.14
CA ARG A 25 -2.79 -16.18 3.96
C ARG A 25 -3.29 -15.38 5.17
N GLY A 26 -4.19 -14.41 4.95
CA GLY A 26 -4.83 -13.64 6.03
C GLY A 26 -4.26 -12.24 6.25
N GLY A 27 -4.03 -11.47 5.18
CA GLY A 27 -3.67 -10.06 5.31
C GLY A 27 -4.86 -9.19 5.76
N ARG A 28 -4.56 -8.03 6.36
CA ARG A 28 -5.58 -7.08 6.82
C ARG A 28 -6.04 -6.18 5.69
N VAL A 29 -7.32 -5.88 5.62
CA VAL A 29 -7.87 -4.93 4.65
C VAL A 29 -7.60 -3.51 5.14
N VAL A 30 -6.90 -2.71 4.34
CA VAL A 30 -6.52 -1.32 4.63
C VAL A 30 -6.92 -0.42 3.46
N ARG A 31 -7.06 0.89 3.72
CA ARG A 31 -7.35 1.89 2.69
C ARG A 31 -6.25 2.93 2.65
N THR A 32 -5.90 3.40 1.45
CA THR A 32 -4.96 4.51 1.28
C THR A 32 -5.58 5.82 1.77
N VAL A 33 -4.83 6.59 2.54
CA VAL A 33 -5.26 7.90 3.08
C VAL A 33 -4.70 9.04 2.26
N ASP A 34 -3.51 8.85 1.69
CA ASP A 34 -2.84 9.84 0.83
C ASP A 34 -2.13 9.14 -0.33
N LYS A 35 -1.54 9.93 -1.24
CA LYS A 35 -0.69 9.48 -2.34
C LYS A 35 0.57 8.79 -1.82
N ALA A 36 1.01 7.76 -2.54
CA ALA A 36 2.30 7.14 -2.29
C ALA A 36 3.45 8.12 -2.55
N ARG A 37 4.54 7.95 -1.79
CA ARG A 37 5.76 8.77 -1.86
C ARG A 37 6.98 7.87 -1.95
N ASP A 38 7.93 8.26 -2.79
CA ASP A 38 9.22 7.60 -2.89
C ASP A 38 10.16 8.14 -1.81
N LEU A 39 10.67 7.25 -0.96
CA LEU A 39 11.81 7.49 -0.07
C LEU A 39 13.08 6.94 -0.72
N LYS A 40 14.25 7.11 -0.09
CA LYS A 40 15.57 6.71 -0.64
C LYS A 40 15.54 5.37 -1.41
N ASN A 41 15.09 4.30 -0.75
CA ASN A 41 15.12 2.94 -1.30
C ASN A 41 13.75 2.23 -1.29
N VAL A 42 12.70 2.90 -0.80
CA VAL A 42 11.38 2.29 -0.61
C VAL A 42 10.30 3.27 -1.02
N THR A 43 9.17 2.74 -1.50
CA THR A 43 7.99 3.55 -1.76
C THR A 43 6.94 3.20 -0.72
N VAL A 44 6.42 4.23 -0.05
CA VAL A 44 5.46 4.08 1.05
C VAL A 44 4.17 4.81 0.73
N VAL A 45 3.07 4.34 1.30
CA VAL A 45 1.77 5.01 1.24
C VAL A 45 1.15 5.04 2.63
N GLU A 46 0.46 6.12 2.93
CA GLU A 46 -0.28 6.25 4.18
C GLU A 46 -1.57 5.42 4.12
N ILE A 47 -1.85 4.70 5.20
CA ILE A 47 -2.98 3.79 5.34
C ILE A 47 -3.78 4.08 6.62
N ASN A 48 -5.06 3.73 6.60
CA ASN A 48 -6.02 4.09 7.66
C ASN A 48 -5.85 3.32 8.99
N GLN A 49 -4.91 2.38 9.08
CA GLN A 49 -4.70 1.49 10.22
C GLN A 49 -3.21 1.30 10.49
N GLU A 50 -2.85 0.93 11.72
CA GLU A 50 -1.46 0.63 12.08
C GLU A 50 -0.83 -0.41 11.15
N PRO A 51 0.36 -0.14 10.59
CA PRO A 51 1.37 0.84 11.04
C PRO A 51 1.25 2.27 10.49
N TYR A 52 0.11 2.66 9.89
CA TYR A 52 -0.17 3.96 9.23
C TYR A 52 0.64 4.26 7.99
N PHE A 53 1.83 3.68 7.83
CA PHE A 53 2.61 3.72 6.60
C PHE A 53 2.94 2.30 6.16
N ALA A 54 2.56 1.95 4.94
CA ALA A 54 2.84 0.66 4.35
C ALA A 54 3.80 0.79 3.17
N ASN A 55 4.75 -0.14 3.07
CA ASN A 55 5.48 -0.33 1.82
C ASN A 55 4.50 -0.83 0.76
N ILE A 56 4.48 -0.20 -0.41
CA ILE A 56 3.57 -0.60 -1.50
C ILE A 56 3.80 -2.04 -1.97
N LYS A 57 5.00 -2.61 -1.75
CA LYS A 57 5.32 -4.01 -2.05
C LYS A 57 4.58 -5.00 -1.15
N SER A 58 4.09 -4.54 0.00
CA SER A 58 3.30 -5.32 0.95
C SER A 58 1.80 -5.13 0.76
N LEU A 59 1.38 -4.39 -0.28
CA LEU A 59 -0.03 -4.14 -0.60
C LEU A 59 -0.46 -4.96 -1.81
N ASN A 60 -1.44 -5.81 -1.61
CA ASN A 60 -2.10 -6.55 -2.68
C ASN A 60 -3.46 -5.92 -2.96
N ALA A 61 -3.73 -5.57 -4.21
CA ALA A 61 -5.03 -5.01 -4.58
C ALA A 61 -6.14 -6.04 -4.30
N CYS A 62 -7.16 -5.64 -3.55
CA CYS A 62 -8.42 -6.38 -3.50
C CYS A 62 -9.02 -6.32 -4.93
N ARG A 63 -9.02 -7.44 -5.64
CA ARG A 63 -9.79 -7.59 -6.89
C ARG A 63 -11.26 -7.81 -6.57
#